data_AF-A0A839E3B1-F1
#
_entry.id   AF-A0A839E3B1-F1
#
_cell.length_a   1.000
_cell.length_b   1.000
_cell.length_c   1.000
_cell.angle_alpha   90.00
_cell.angle_beta   90.00
_cell.angle_gamma   90.00
#
_symmetry.space_group_name_H-M   'P 1'
#
loop_
_entity.id
_entity.type
_entity.pdbx_description
1 polymer ?
#
loop_
_entity_poly.entity_id
_entity_poly.type
_entity_poly.pdbx_seq_one_letter_code
_entity_poly.pdbx_strand_id
1 'polypeptide(L)'
;MEEDPYFVRVTTAELSRLAEALNVVDEHAELNHRYRKLIHDSRQQLDAEEVRLTQARGMAKKLMVLVRAAGQGFRDDLGAAERASLDAGLSQADELVYGT
;
A
#
# COMPACT_ATOMS: atom_id res chain seq x y z
N MET A 1 -5.11 25.98 -12.78
CA MET A 1 -3.72 25.53 -12.92
C MET A 1 -3.72 24.10 -12.45
N GLU A 2 -3.60 23.14 -13.37
CA GLU A 2 -3.36 21.74 -13.00
C GLU A 2 -1.98 21.70 -12.34
N GLU A 3 -1.91 21.35 -11.06
CA GLU A 3 -0.64 21.11 -10.39
C GLU A 3 0.02 19.91 -11.06
N ASP A 4 1.27 20.09 -11.49
CA ASP A 4 2.03 19.02 -12.10
C ASP A 4 2.21 17.89 -11.06
N PRO A 5 1.64 16.69 -11.28
CA PRO A 5 1.67 15.59 -10.32
C PRO A 5 3.10 15.08 -10.04
N TYR A 6 4.10 15.50 -10.83
CA TYR A 6 5.51 15.24 -10.54
C TYR A 6 6.04 16.04 -9.35
N PHE A 7 5.39 17.14 -8.97
CA PHE A 7 5.78 18.01 -7.85
C PHE A 7 4.85 17.93 -6.64
N VAL A 8 3.66 17.34 -6.78
CA VAL A 8 2.73 17.12 -5.67
C VAL A 8 3.35 16.15 -4.66
N ARG A 9 3.42 16.57 -3.40
CA ARG A 9 3.88 15.76 -2.27
C ARG A 9 2.72 15.43 -1.36
N VAL A 10 2.85 14.30 -0.68
CA VAL A 10 1.92 13.84 0.36
C VAL A 10 2.74 13.49 1.59
N THR A 11 2.22 13.79 2.77
CA THR A 11 2.86 13.37 4.02
C THR A 11 2.73 11.86 4.15
N THR A 12 3.77 11.20 4.67
CA THR A 12 3.67 9.75 4.92
C THR A 12 2.69 9.42 6.04
N ALA A 13 2.40 10.39 6.92
CA ALA A 13 1.32 10.31 7.89
C ALA A 13 -0.06 10.12 7.22
N GLU A 14 -0.31 10.77 6.08
CA GLU A 14 -1.53 10.56 5.29
C GLU A 14 -1.62 9.16 4.69
N LEU A 15 -0.49 8.44 4.56
CA LEU A 15 -0.40 7.09 3.99
C LEU A 15 -0.44 5.98 5.05
N SER A 16 -0.88 6.28 6.28
CA SER A 16 -0.86 5.33 7.39
C SER A 16 -1.62 4.03 7.10
N ARG A 17 -2.80 4.12 6.47
CA ARG A 17 -3.63 2.93 6.13
C ARG A 17 -2.95 2.05 5.10
N LEU A 18 -2.30 2.67 4.11
CA LEU A 18 -1.49 1.96 3.11
C LEU A 18 -0.31 1.24 3.78
N ALA A 19 0.37 1.91 4.73
CA ALA A 19 1.48 1.33 5.48
C ALA A 19 1.03 0.13 6.33
N GLU A 20 -0.09 0.25 7.05
CA GLU A 20 -0.67 -0.83 7.85
C GLU A 20 -1.07 -2.04 6.98
N ALA A 21 -1.71 -1.81 5.84
CA ALA A 21 -2.06 -2.90 4.93
C ALA A 21 -0.83 -3.61 4.34
N LEU A 22 0.27 -2.88 4.06
CA LEU A 22 1.54 -3.50 3.66
C LEU A 22 2.11 -4.40 4.76
N ASN A 23 1.98 -4.01 6.03
CA ASN A 23 2.40 -4.86 7.17
C ASN A 23 1.53 -6.12 7.28
N VAL A 24 0.21 -5.99 7.17
CA VAL A 24 -0.70 -7.15 7.17
C VAL A 24 -0.32 -8.15 6.08
N VAL A 25 -0.03 -7.66 4.87
CA VAL A 25 0.39 -8.53 3.77
C VAL A 25 1.76 -9.16 4.03
N ASP A 26 2.72 -8.44 4.60
CA ASP A 26 4.05 -8.97 4.93
C ASP A 26 3.99 -10.10 5.96
N GLU A 27 3.16 -9.92 6.98
CA GLU A 27 3.05 -10.82 8.13
C GLU A 27 2.22 -12.07 7.82
N HIS A 28 1.13 -11.92 7.07
CA HIS A 28 0.14 -12.98 6.91
C HIS A 28 0.15 -13.67 5.54
N ALA A 29 0.74 -13.07 4.50
CA ALA A 29 0.73 -13.68 3.17
C ALA A 29 1.96 -14.58 2.94
N GLU A 30 1.73 -15.75 2.35
CA GLU A 30 2.80 -16.63 1.87
C GLU A 30 3.39 -16.10 0.55
N LEU A 31 4.25 -15.09 0.66
CA LEU A 31 4.89 -14.43 -0.48
C LEU A 31 6.31 -14.91 -0.73
N ASN A 32 6.68 -15.02 -2.01
CA ASN A 32 8.07 -15.25 -2.40
C ASN A 32 8.95 -14.01 -2.16
N HIS A 33 10.27 -14.20 -2.23
CA HIS A 33 11.27 -13.16 -1.98
C HIS A 33 11.09 -11.90 -2.86
N ARG A 34 10.63 -12.05 -4.11
CA ARG A 34 10.43 -10.93 -5.03
C ARG A 34 9.31 -10.02 -4.56
N TYR A 35 8.21 -10.58 -4.07
CA TYR A 35 7.09 -9.81 -3.52
C TYR A 35 7.44 -9.17 -2.18
N ARG A 36 8.14 -9.88 -1.29
CA ARG A 36 8.63 -9.32 -0.03
C ARG A 36 9.56 -8.12 -0.25
N LYS A 37 10.39 -8.15 -1.30
CA LYS A 37 11.21 -6.99 -1.67
C LYS A 37 10.36 -5.75 -2.01
N LEU A 38 9.22 -5.92 -2.70
CA LEU A 38 8.34 -4.79 -3.03
C LEU A 38 7.74 -4.13 -1.77
N ILE A 39 7.42 -4.94 -0.75
CA ILE A 39 6.97 -4.45 0.55
C ILE A 39 8.08 -3.63 1.21
N HIS A 40 9.28 -4.24 1.32
CA HIS A 40 10.43 -3.58 1.93
C HIS A 40 10.77 -2.25 1.24
N ASP A 41 10.85 -2.23 -0.10
CA ASP A 41 11.13 -1.01 -0.87
C ASP A 41 10.05 0.07 -0.67
N SER A 42 8.80 -0.33 -0.39
CA SER A 42 7.70 0.62 -0.12
C SER A 42 7.78 1.15 1.32
N ARG A 43 8.14 0.31 2.31
CA ARG A 43 8.38 0.73 3.68
C ARG A 43 9.53 1.73 3.78
N GLN A 44 10.62 1.51 3.05
CA GLN A 44 11.73 2.47 2.97
C GLN A 44 11.31 3.84 2.42
N GLN A 45 10.30 3.90 1.55
CA GLN A 45 9.76 5.18 1.07
C GLN A 45 8.91 5.87 2.14
N LEU A 46 8.19 5.08 2.95
CA LEU A 46 7.34 5.56 4.03
C LEU A 46 8.13 6.04 5.26
N ASP A 47 9.42 5.72 5.36
CA ASP A 47 10.32 6.25 6.42
C ASP A 47 10.64 7.75 6.25
N ALA A 48 10.37 8.33 5.08
CA ALA A 48 10.48 9.78 4.87
C ALA A 48 9.29 10.54 5.49
N GLU A 49 9.42 11.83 5.75
CA GLU A 49 8.30 12.67 6.20
C GLU A 49 7.26 12.90 5.08
N GLU A 50 7.73 13.04 3.84
CA GLU A 50 6.89 13.25 2.67
C GLU A 50 7.44 12.51 1.45
N VAL A 51 6.52 11.97 0.64
CA VAL A 51 6.82 11.34 -0.65
C VAL A 51 6.12 12.07 -1.78
N ARG A 52 6.60 11.88 -3.01
CA ARG A 52 5.86 12.35 -4.20
C ARG A 52 4.57 11.56 -4.35
N LEU A 53 3.52 12.20 -4.84
CA LEU A 53 2.24 11.55 -5.15
C LEU A 53 2.43 10.36 -6.11
N THR A 54 3.35 10.47 -7.07
CA THR A 54 3.70 9.37 -7.99
C THR A 54 4.32 8.16 -7.27
N GLN A 55 5.11 8.38 -6.21
CA GLN A 55 5.63 7.31 -5.36
C GLN A 55 4.51 6.67 -4.53
N ALA A 56 3.63 7.48 -3.93
CA ALA A 56 2.45 7.00 -3.20
C ALA A 56 1.55 6.12 -4.08
N ARG A 57 1.25 6.57 -5.30
CA ARG A 57 0.53 5.80 -6.33
C ARG A 57 1.25 4.50 -6.70
N GLY A 58 2.58 4.53 -6.77
CA GLY A 58 3.41 3.34 -6.97
C GLY A 58 3.27 2.32 -5.85
N MET A 59 3.27 2.77 -4.59
CA MET A 59 3.07 1.91 -3.42
C MET A 59 1.64 1.33 -3.38
N ALA A 60 0.62 2.14 -3.68
CA ALA A 60 -0.76 1.70 -3.79
C ALA A 60 -0.94 0.55 -4.80
N LYS A 61 -0.38 0.71 -6.02
CA LYS A 61 -0.40 -0.36 -7.03
C LYS A 61 0.33 -1.63 -6.58
N LYS A 62 1.45 -1.49 -5.87
CA LYS A 62 2.17 -2.63 -5.30
C LYS A 62 1.29 -3.36 -4.28
N LEU A 63 0.59 -2.67 -3.38
CA LEU A 63 -0.33 -3.31 -2.44
C LEU A 63 -1.37 -4.17 -3.16
N MET A 64 -2.03 -3.63 -4.20
CA MET A 64 -3.02 -4.37 -4.99
C MET A 64 -2.43 -5.64 -5.65
N VAL A 65 -1.20 -5.54 -6.18
CA VAL A 65 -0.48 -6.69 -6.74
C VAL A 65 -0.14 -7.73 -5.69
N LEU A 66 0.31 -7.29 -4.50
CA LEU A 66 0.69 -8.17 -3.41
C LEU A 66 -0.52 -8.93 -2.85
N VAL A 67 -1.66 -8.28 -2.67
CA VAL A 67 -2.91 -8.94 -2.26
C VAL A 67 -3.35 -9.98 -3.29
N ARG A 68 -3.23 -9.67 -4.58
CA ARG A 68 -3.49 -10.65 -5.64
C ARG A 68 -2.51 -11.82 -5.60
N ALA A 69 -1.24 -11.56 -5.29
CA ALA A 69 -0.21 -12.59 -5.18
C ALA A 69 -0.37 -13.47 -3.93
N ALA A 70 -0.97 -12.93 -2.86
CA ALA A 70 -1.29 -13.66 -1.63
C ALA A 70 -2.39 -14.72 -1.85
N GLY A 71 -3.16 -14.61 -2.94
CA GLY A 71 -4.17 -15.60 -3.32
C GLY A 71 -5.60 -15.19 -2.94
N GLN A 72 -6.58 -15.88 -3.53
CA GLN A 72 -8.00 -15.51 -3.42
C GLN A 72 -8.59 -15.69 -2.01
N GLY A 73 -8.05 -16.63 -1.22
CA GLY A 73 -8.48 -16.88 0.16
C GLY A 73 -7.82 -15.98 1.21
N PHE A 74 -6.75 -15.27 0.85
CA PHE A 74 -5.93 -14.51 1.80
C PHE A 74 -6.75 -13.59 2.69
N ARG A 75 -7.65 -12.80 2.09
CA ARG A 75 -8.50 -11.85 2.84
C ARG A 75 -9.48 -12.54 3.79
N ASP A 76 -9.95 -13.73 3.44
CA ASP A 76 -10.92 -14.48 4.25
C ASP A 76 -10.24 -15.25 5.39
N ASP A 77 -8.96 -15.58 5.25
CA ASP A 77 -8.15 -16.24 6.28
C ASP A 77 -7.63 -15.28 7.37
N LEU A 78 -7.78 -13.96 7.17
CA LEU A 78 -7.38 -12.94 8.14
C LEU A 78 -8.34 -12.86 9.33
N GLY A 79 -7.78 -12.52 10.50
CA GLY A 79 -8.57 -12.06 11.63
C GLY A 79 -9.31 -10.75 11.33
N ALA A 80 -10.32 -10.44 12.15
CA ALA A 80 -11.20 -9.30 11.90
C ALA A 80 -10.44 -7.96 11.89
N ALA A 81 -9.42 -7.80 12.73
CA ALA A 81 -8.63 -6.58 12.83
C ALA A 81 -7.69 -6.40 11.63
N GLU A 82 -7.01 -7.47 11.23
CA GLU A 82 -6.10 -7.49 10.08
C GLU A 82 -6.88 -7.27 8.79
N ARG A 83 -8.05 -7.89 8.65
CA ARG A 83 -8.96 -7.67 7.53
C ARG A 83 -9.43 -6.22 7.45
N ALA A 84 -9.83 -5.61 8.57
CA ALA A 84 -10.24 -4.21 8.58
C ALA A 84 -9.08 -3.28 8.17
N SER A 85 -7.87 -3.55 8.63
CA SER A 85 -6.67 -2.79 8.27
C SER A 85 -6.32 -2.94 6.78
N LEU A 86 -6.39 -4.18 6.27
CA LEU A 86 -6.20 -4.47 4.84
C LEU A 86 -7.23 -3.74 3.98
N ASP A 87 -8.51 -3.78 4.37
CA ASP A 87 -9.61 -3.15 3.64
C ASP A 87 -9.46 -1.62 3.60
N ALA A 88 -9.07 -1.02 4.73
CA ALA A 88 -8.81 0.42 4.81
C ALA A 88 -7.63 0.84 3.91
N GLY A 89 -6.54 0.07 3.89
CA GLY A 89 -5.40 0.34 3.01
C GLY A 89 -5.71 0.10 1.54
N LEU A 90 -6.54 -0.90 1.20
CA LEU A 90 -7.02 -1.13 -0.17
C LEU A 90 -7.94 0.00 -0.65
N SER A 91 -8.82 0.52 0.21
CA SER A 91 -9.64 1.70 -0.10
C SER A 91 -8.75 2.92 -0.39
N GLN A 92 -7.76 3.19 0.47
CA GLN A 92 -6.80 4.28 0.25
C GLN A 92 -5.97 4.06 -1.03
N ALA A 93 -5.59 2.82 -1.33
CA ALA A 93 -4.87 2.51 -2.56
C ALA A 93 -5.73 2.81 -3.80
N ASP A 94 -7.02 2.48 -3.76
CA ASP A 94 -7.97 2.78 -4.83
C ASP A 94 -8.12 4.29 -5.03
N GLU A 95 -8.31 5.04 -3.94
CA GLU A 95 -8.34 6.52 -3.95
C GLU A 95 -7.07 7.13 -4.53
N LEU A 96 -5.89 6.62 -4.17
CA LEU A 96 -4.63 7.14 -4.71
C LEU A 96 -4.51 6.88 -6.22
N VAL A 97 -4.94 5.70 -6.68
CA VAL A 97 -4.75 5.26 -8.07
C VAL A 97 -5.80 5.83 -9.01
N TYR A 98 -7.05 5.92 -8.57
CA TYR A 98 -8.20 6.30 -9.39
C TYR A 98 -8.89 7.59 -8.95
N GLY A 99 -8.60 8.08 -7.74
CA GLY A 99 -9.03 9.40 -7.30
C GLY A 99 -8.33 10.48 -8.13
N THR A 100 -9.15 11.25 -8.83
CA THR A 100 -8.77 12.39 -9.68
C THR A 100 -8.30 13.56 -8.86
#